data_AF-A0A6P7GVQ7-F1
#
_entry.id   AF-A0A6P7GVQ7-F1
#
_cell.length_a   1.000
_cell.length_b   1.000
_cell.length_c   1.000
_cell.angle_alpha   90.00
_cell.angle_beta   90.00
_cell.angle_gamma   90.00
#
_symmetry.space_group_name_H-M   'P 1'
#
loop_
_entity.id
_entity.type
_entity.pdbx_description
1 polymer ?
#
loop_
_entity_poly.entity_id
_entity_poly.type
_entity_poly.pdbx_seq_one_letter_code
_entity_poly.pdbx_strand_id
1 'polypeptide(L)'
;MVRDRIVLGTNSKDAQQNMLKTINLDLAKAIEICKMHEISQAQIKEVQNSLEKVKIESIGSKAKQGQNSVQTFRSANSRDEYSCRNCGRVHGPRRCPAYGKKCRKYGKNNHFDK
;
A
#
# COMPACT_ATOMS: atom_id res chain seq x y z
N MET A 1 32.65 -30.52 -22.08
CA MET A 1 32.49 -31.35 -20.85
C MET A 1 32.89 -30.66 -19.55
N VAL A 2 33.94 -29.82 -19.47
CA VAL A 2 34.26 -29.08 -18.22
C VAL A 2 33.23 -27.98 -17.93
N ARG A 3 32.84 -27.21 -18.96
CA ARG A 3 31.79 -26.17 -18.86
C ARG A 3 30.48 -26.74 -18.30
N ASP A 4 30.03 -27.88 -18.83
CA ASP A 4 28.75 -28.48 -18.44
C ASP A 4 28.75 -28.94 -16.98
N ARG A 5 29.90 -29.41 -16.46
CA ARG A 5 30.05 -29.77 -15.04
C ARG A 5 29.97 -28.56 -14.12
N ILE A 6 30.53 -27.42 -14.52
CA ILE A 6 30.45 -26.17 -13.75
C ILE A 6 29.01 -25.67 -13.71
N VAL A 7 28.34 -25.65 -14.87
CA VAL A 7 26.94 -25.23 -14.97
C VAL A 7 26.06 -26.17 -14.14
N LEU A 8 26.05 -27.47 -14.42
CA LEU A 8 25.19 -28.43 -13.74
C LEU A 8 25.52 -28.61 -12.25
N GLY A 9 26.78 -28.38 -11.85
CA GLY A 9 27.22 -28.42 -10.46
C GLY A 9 26.83 -27.18 -9.64
N THR A 10 26.39 -26.10 -10.27
CA THR A 10 25.92 -24.89 -9.57
C THR A 10 24.55 -25.15 -8.96
N ASN A 11 24.35 -24.89 -7.66
CA ASN A 11 23.08 -25.19 -6.96
C ASN A 11 21.89 -24.31 -7.43
N SER A 12 22.14 -23.05 -7.80
CA SER A 12 21.07 -22.13 -8.22
C SER A 12 20.68 -22.35 -9.67
N LYS A 13 19.44 -22.80 -9.92
CA LYS A 13 18.86 -22.96 -11.27
C LYS A 13 18.86 -21.67 -12.08
N ASP A 14 18.65 -20.53 -11.44
CA ASP A 14 18.68 -19.21 -12.10
C ASP A 14 20.09 -18.86 -12.57
N ALA A 15 21.10 -19.13 -11.73
CA ALA A 15 22.50 -18.95 -12.12
C ALA A 15 22.87 -19.90 -13.27
N GLN A 16 22.42 -21.16 -13.22
CA GLN A 16 22.60 -22.13 -14.32
C GLN A 16 22.02 -21.60 -15.64
N GLN A 17 20.78 -21.11 -15.61
CA GLN A 17 20.11 -20.56 -16.78
C GLN A 17 20.87 -19.35 -17.35
N ASN A 18 21.36 -18.45 -16.51
CA ASN A 18 22.12 -17.29 -16.96
C ASN A 18 23.48 -17.70 -17.58
N MET A 19 24.14 -18.72 -17.03
CA MET A 19 25.36 -19.28 -17.62
C MET A 19 25.10 -19.97 -18.98
N LEU A 20 23.96 -20.63 -19.14
CA LEU A 20 23.56 -21.27 -20.40
C LEU A 20 23.18 -20.25 -21.48
N LYS A 21 22.54 -19.13 -21.09
CA LYS A 21 22.23 -18.01 -21.99
C LYS A 21 23.48 -17.28 -22.50
N THR A 22 24.57 -17.34 -21.75
CA THR A 22 25.82 -16.63 -22.09
C THR A 22 26.58 -17.36 -23.19
N ILE A 23 26.70 -16.72 -24.35
CA ILE A 23 27.53 -17.20 -25.46
C ILE A 23 29.00 -17.05 -25.06
N ASN A 24 29.82 -18.07 -25.34
CA ASN A 24 31.23 -18.12 -24.95
C ASN A 24 31.44 -17.83 -23.45
N LEU A 25 30.86 -18.70 -22.63
CA LEU A 25 31.05 -18.70 -21.18
C LEU A 25 32.48 -19.11 -20.86
N ASP A 26 33.23 -18.16 -20.34
CA ASP A 26 34.55 -18.38 -19.76
C ASP A 26 34.43 -18.51 -18.22
N LEU A 27 35.45 -19.08 -17.58
CA LEU A 27 35.47 -19.29 -16.13
C LEU A 27 35.30 -17.96 -15.36
N ALA A 28 35.98 -16.91 -15.81
CA ALA A 28 35.87 -15.59 -15.20
C ALA A 28 34.43 -15.05 -15.24
N LYS A 29 33.75 -15.21 -16.39
CA LYS A 29 32.35 -14.81 -16.55
C LYS A 29 31.41 -15.65 -15.70
N ALA A 30 31.65 -16.95 -15.57
CA ALA A 30 30.84 -17.81 -14.71
C ALA A 30 30.93 -17.38 -13.24
N ILE A 31 32.14 -17.04 -12.77
CA ILE A 31 32.34 -16.50 -11.41
C ILE A 31 31.60 -15.18 -11.23
N GLU A 32 31.69 -14.27 -12.20
CA GLU A 32 31.00 -12.99 -12.16
C GLU A 32 29.47 -13.18 -12.12
N ILE A 33 28.91 -14.04 -12.98
CA ILE A 33 27.47 -14.36 -12.99
C ILE A 33 27.01 -14.88 -11.63
N CYS A 34 27.79 -15.77 -10.98
CA CYS A 34 27.47 -16.26 -9.63
C CYS A 34 27.44 -15.11 -8.60
N LYS A 35 28.48 -14.27 -8.57
CA LYS A 35 28.56 -13.14 -7.63
C LYS A 35 27.40 -12.16 -7.85
N MET A 36 27.11 -11.83 -9.10
CA MET A 36 25.99 -10.95 -9.43
C MET A 36 24.65 -11.57 -9.04
N HIS A 37 24.50 -12.89 -9.20
CA HIS A 37 23.30 -13.60 -8.76
C HIS A 37 23.12 -13.54 -7.23
N GLU A 38 24.18 -13.72 -6.46
CA GLU A 38 24.14 -13.62 -4.99
C GLU A 38 23.75 -12.21 -4.53
N ILE A 39 24.35 -11.18 -5.12
CA ILE A 39 24.04 -9.78 -4.82
C ILE A 39 22.57 -9.47 -5.18
N SER A 40 22.15 -9.86 -6.39
CA SER A 40 20.77 -9.65 -6.86
C SER A 40 19.75 -10.37 -5.97
N GLN A 41 20.03 -11.61 -5.56
CA GLN A 41 19.19 -12.36 -4.62
C GLN A 41 19.08 -11.67 -3.26
N ALA A 42 20.19 -11.16 -2.72
CA ALA A 42 20.17 -10.41 -1.46
C ALA A 42 19.34 -9.13 -1.59
N GLN A 43 19.52 -8.39 -2.68
CA GLN A 43 18.78 -7.15 -2.95
C GLN A 43 17.28 -7.40 -3.14
N ILE A 44 16.89 -8.44 -3.89
CA ILE A 44 15.48 -8.82 -4.08
C ILE A 44 14.84 -9.16 -2.73
N LYS A 45 15.53 -9.91 -1.86
CA LYS A 45 15.04 -10.22 -0.51
C LYS A 45 14.88 -8.97 0.34
N GLU A 46 15.81 -8.03 0.27
CA GLU A 46 15.71 -6.76 1.02
C GLU A 46 14.51 -5.92 0.54
N VAL A 47 14.30 -5.82 -0.77
CA VAL A 47 13.14 -5.15 -1.36
C VAL A 47 11.84 -5.84 -0.93
N GLN A 48 11.78 -7.17 -0.98
CA GLN A 48 10.61 -7.94 -0.52
C GLN A 48 10.32 -7.69 0.97
N ASN A 49 11.34 -7.76 1.83
CA ASN A 49 11.20 -7.47 3.26
C ASN A 49 10.74 -6.03 3.51
N SER A 50 11.22 -5.07 2.72
CA SER A 50 10.80 -3.68 2.81
C SER A 50 9.32 -3.51 2.42
N LEU A 51 8.87 -4.19 1.36
CA LEU A 51 7.47 -4.22 0.95
C LEU A 51 6.57 -4.88 2.02
N GLU A 52 7.02 -5.96 2.66
CA GLU A 52 6.29 -6.59 3.76
C GLU A 52 6.21 -5.68 4.99
N LYS A 53 7.28 -4.96 5.35
CA LYS A 53 7.25 -3.96 6.42
C LYS A 53 6.25 -2.84 6.15
N VAL A 54 6.22 -2.29 4.93
CA VAL A 54 5.22 -1.28 4.53
C VAL A 54 3.79 -1.83 4.65
N LYS A 55 3.57 -3.11 4.31
CA LYS A 55 2.26 -3.75 4.48
C LYS A 55 1.87 -3.87 5.96
N ILE A 56 2.80 -4.17 6.87
CA ILE A 56 2.54 -4.25 8.31
C ILE A 56 2.31 -2.86 8.93
N GLU A 57 3.02 -1.83 8.48
CA GLU A 57 2.81 -0.44 8.92
C GLU A 57 1.40 0.09 8.53
N SER A 58 0.81 -0.46 7.47
CA SER A 58 -0.60 -0.18 7.12
C SER A 58 -1.64 -0.95 7.97
N ILE A 59 -1.20 -1.95 8.76
CA ILE A 59 -2.05 -2.77 9.64
C ILE A 59 -1.99 -2.30 11.11
N GLY A 60 -1.04 -1.41 11.46
CA GLY A 60 -0.88 -0.84 12.81
C GLY A 60 -1.96 0.15 13.27
N SER A 61 -2.92 0.52 12.43
CA SER A 61 -3.98 1.50 12.77
C SER A 61 -5.37 0.89 12.86
N LYS A 62 -5.50 -0.38 13.27
CA LYS A 62 -6.83 -0.99 13.48
C LYS A 62 -6.88 -1.87 14.73
N ALA A 63 -6.72 -1.25 15.89
CA ALA A 63 -7.35 -1.77 17.09
C ALA A 63 -7.92 -0.63 17.94
N LYS A 64 -9.26 -0.56 17.91
CA LYS A 64 -10.18 0.16 18.81
C LYS A 64 -10.31 1.68 18.58
N GLN A 65 -11.30 2.06 17.79
CA GLN A 65 -12.49 2.76 18.30
C GLN A 65 -13.48 3.04 17.17
N GLY A 66 -14.75 2.72 17.42
CA GLY A 66 -15.91 3.40 16.84
C GLY A 66 -16.12 3.22 15.34
N GLN A 67 -17.21 2.53 15.01
CA GLN A 67 -17.87 2.56 13.70
C GLN A 67 -17.76 3.95 13.02
N ASN A 68 -16.92 4.06 11.99
CA ASN A 68 -17.02 5.15 11.03
C ASN A 68 -16.71 4.60 9.65
N SER A 69 -17.81 4.23 8.97
CA SER A 69 -17.87 3.95 7.55
C SER A 69 -17.23 5.12 6.79
N VAL A 70 -16.06 4.86 6.18
CA VAL A 70 -15.42 5.77 5.25
C VAL A 70 -16.35 5.90 4.05
N GLN A 71 -16.94 7.08 3.95
CA GLN A 71 -17.71 7.52 2.81
C GLN A 71 -16.82 7.42 1.58
N THR A 72 -17.06 6.37 0.79
CA THR A 72 -16.76 6.39 -0.64
C THR A 72 -17.30 7.70 -1.19
N PHE A 73 -16.45 8.49 -1.85
CA PHE A 73 -16.84 9.63 -2.67
C PHE A 73 -17.71 9.11 -3.83
N ARG A 74 -18.95 8.74 -3.51
CA ARG A 74 -20.01 8.59 -4.49
C ARG A 74 -20.38 10.02 -4.86
N SER A 75 -20.10 10.35 -6.12
CA SER A 75 -20.58 11.55 -6.80
C SER A 75 -21.98 11.87 -6.30
N ALA A 76 -22.08 12.93 -5.50
CA ALA A 76 -23.35 13.33 -4.90
C ALA A 76 -24.25 13.76 -6.05
N ASN A 77 -25.25 12.94 -6.36
CA ASN A 77 -26.39 13.41 -7.11
C ASN A 77 -26.94 14.62 -6.37
N SER A 78 -26.99 15.78 -7.02
CA SER A 78 -27.51 17.05 -6.50
C SER A 78 -28.98 17.00 -6.09
N ARG A 79 -29.62 15.82 -6.17
CA ARG A 79 -31.01 15.56 -5.80
C ARG A 79 -31.22 15.34 -4.30
N ASP A 80 -30.15 15.11 -3.52
CA ASP A 80 -30.25 14.78 -2.09
C ASP A 80 -29.85 15.93 -1.15
N GLU A 81 -29.60 17.13 -1.68
CA GLU A 81 -29.28 18.30 -0.87
C GLU A 81 -30.55 19.02 -0.41
N TYR A 82 -30.68 19.25 0.90
CA TYR A 82 -31.83 19.93 1.49
C TYR A 82 -31.39 21.05 2.43
N SER A 83 -32.27 22.03 2.65
CA SER A 83 -32.04 23.10 3.62
C SER A 83 -32.16 22.56 5.05
N CYS A 84 -31.03 22.51 5.76
CA CYS A 84 -30.99 21.95 7.11
C CYS A 84 -31.48 22.97 8.15
N ARG A 85 -32.51 22.59 8.92
CA ARG A 85 -33.08 23.41 10.01
C ARG A 85 -32.11 23.64 11.18
N ASN A 86 -31.14 22.75 11.36
CA ASN A 86 -30.23 22.78 12.50
C ASN A 86 -29.05 23.75 12.32
N CYS A 87 -28.59 23.93 11.08
CA CYS A 87 -27.43 24.78 10.76
C CYS A 87 -27.74 25.88 9.73
N GLY A 88 -28.94 25.88 9.13
CA GLY A 88 -29.39 26.86 8.15
C GLY A 88 -28.70 26.79 6.78
N ARG A 89 -27.87 25.77 6.51
CA ARG A 89 -27.17 25.56 5.23
C ARG A 89 -27.78 24.39 4.45
N VAL A 90 -27.55 24.39 3.14
CA VAL A 90 -27.94 23.30 2.25
C VAL A 90 -26.83 22.24 2.22
N HIS A 91 -27.15 20.99 2.54
CA HIS A 91 -26.23 19.87 2.45
C HIS A 91 -26.98 18.53 2.39
N GLY A 92 -26.31 17.48 1.93
CA GLY A 92 -26.84 16.11 1.95
C GLY A 92 -27.03 15.51 3.35
N PRO A 93 -27.72 14.36 3.46
CA PRO A 93 -27.95 13.68 4.73
C PRO A 93 -26.63 13.34 5.45
N ARG A 94 -26.63 13.45 6.79
CA ARG A 94 -25.47 13.19 7.68
C ARG A 94 -24.24 14.08 7.46
N ARG A 95 -24.35 15.15 6.67
CA ARG A 95 -23.29 16.15 6.45
C ARG A 95 -23.50 17.45 7.25
N CYS A 96 -24.37 17.41 8.26
CA CYS A 96 -24.69 18.61 9.04
C CYS A 96 -23.54 19.00 9.97
N PRO A 97 -22.96 20.22 9.83
CA PRO A 97 -21.88 20.67 10.69
C PRO A 97 -22.30 20.91 12.14
N ALA A 98 -23.61 21.04 12.39
CA ALA A 98 -24.17 21.16 13.74
C ALA A 98 -24.23 19.83 14.49
N TYR A 99 -24.19 18.70 13.77
CA TYR A 99 -24.38 17.38 14.37
C TYR A 99 -23.26 17.07 15.38
N GLY A 100 -23.65 16.68 16.59
CA GLY A 100 -22.74 16.40 17.72
C GLY A 100 -22.14 17.64 18.38
N LYS A 101 -22.42 18.86 17.90
CA LYS A 101 -21.87 20.10 18.46
C LYS A 101 -22.88 20.82 19.35
N LYS A 102 -22.40 21.39 20.46
CA LYS A 102 -23.19 22.23 21.36
C LYS A 102 -23.11 23.68 20.90
N CYS A 103 -24.26 24.32 20.70
CA CYS A 103 -24.34 25.73 20.38
C CYS A 103 -23.75 26.56 21.53
N ARG A 104 -22.79 27.43 21.22
CA ARG A 104 -22.17 28.30 22.23
C ARG A 104 -23.12 29.39 22.75
N LYS A 105 -24.06 29.84 21.92
CA LYS A 105 -25.00 30.92 22.25
C LYS A 105 -26.24 30.43 23.00
N TYR A 106 -26.83 29.32 22.55
CA TYR A 106 -28.08 28.81 23.11
C TYR A 106 -27.91 27.54 23.97
N GLY A 107 -26.70 26.99 24.06
CA GLY A 107 -26.42 25.79 24.85
C GLY A 107 -27.06 24.49 24.34
N LYS A 108 -27.82 24.54 23.24
CA LYS A 108 -28.51 23.37 22.66
C LYS A 108 -27.56 22.51 21.81
N ASN A 109 -27.71 21.19 21.88
CA ASN A 109 -26.98 20.27 21.01
C ASN A 109 -27.59 20.26 19.61
N ASN A 110 -26.77 19.94 18.61
CA ASN A 110 -27.18 19.85 17.21
C ASN A 110 -27.73 21.15 16.63
N HIS A 111 -27.22 22.29 17.10
CA HIS A 111 -27.70 23.62 16.69
C HIS A 111 -26.52 24.56 16.42
N PHE A 112 -26.57 25.27 15.30
CA PHE A 112 -25.71 26.43 15.03
C PHE A 112 -26.55 27.70 15.06
N ASP A 113 -26.04 28.71 15.78
CA ASP A 113 -26.57 30.07 15.66
C ASP A 113 -26.36 30.54 14.21
N LYS A 114 -27.39 31.14 13.63
CA LYS A 114 -27.38 31.61 12.24
C LYS A 114 -27.12 33.11 12.22
#